data_AF-A0A7E5VEJ4-F1
#
_entry.id   AF-A0A7E5VEJ4-F1
#
_cell.length_a   1.000
_cell.length_b   1.000
_cell.length_c   1.000
_cell.angle_alpha   90.00
_cell.angle_beta   90.00
_cell.angle_gamma   90.00
#
_symmetry.space_group_name_H-M   'P 1'
#
loop_
_entity.id
_entity.type
_entity.pdbx_description
1 polymer ?
#
loop_
_entity_poly.entity_id
_entity_poly.type
_entity_poly.pdbx_seq_one_letter_code
_entity_poly.pdbx_strand_id
1 'polypeptide(L)'
;MLKHVAVSPHRARADSVSLASSASCCSLGSLEHRHDSVTDLSHRTTTIKVYARCLRPDIEYKTLSVTWGTRAQEVVATLLGKFRMRHRDPRLFYLSMEVRVRAAGLRTTLVLDDDARPAALQACHPKGYSKFSLQMLPGGLIKIYDSALMSSSQYKCLLTSERTTADEVLAILLHCYDSTEGVERFSLYEVSPSQEYERKLHPDDLPLMVQRSWASDSDCHFRVRRNPRAPPLPPRALPPPERVAVDDDEPERALSALSLEAEGEKRRYSPVYKFPSISYCRETKNDYLYI
;
A
#
# COMPACT_ATOMS: atom_id res chain seq x y z
N MET A 1 9.34 74.46 -40.55
CA MET A 1 9.92 74.50 -41.92
C MET A 1 11.15 73.60 -41.90
N LEU A 2 11.02 72.31 -42.22
CA LEU A 2 11.06 71.66 -43.53
C LEU A 2 12.48 71.58 -44.13
N LYS A 3 12.79 70.39 -44.68
CA LYS A 3 13.81 70.00 -45.69
C LYS A 3 15.10 69.39 -45.12
N HIS A 4 15.65 68.25 -45.56
CA HIS A 4 15.38 67.25 -46.63
C HIS A 4 16.27 66.00 -46.29
N VAL A 5 15.80 64.74 -46.26
CA VAL A 5 15.62 63.70 -47.32
C VAL A 5 16.92 63.12 -47.95
N ALA A 6 17.12 61.79 -47.78
CA ALA A 6 17.54 60.72 -48.74
C ALA A 6 18.08 59.50 -47.93
N VAL A 7 17.51 58.29 -47.84
CA VAL A 7 16.95 57.24 -48.74
C VAL A 7 17.98 56.22 -49.30
N SER A 8 18.00 55.02 -48.66
CA SER A 8 18.11 53.62 -49.18
C SER A 8 19.42 53.10 -49.84
N PRO A 9 19.71 51.75 -49.91
CA PRO A 9 18.75 50.64 -50.04
C PRO A 9 19.02 49.28 -49.33
N HIS A 10 17.95 48.48 -49.32
CA HIS A 10 17.78 47.03 -49.13
C HIS A 10 19.01 46.09 -49.11
N ARG A 11 19.00 45.14 -48.14
CA ARG A 11 18.89 43.70 -48.45
C ARG A 11 18.46 42.87 -47.23
N ALA A 12 17.49 41.99 -47.45
CA ALA A 12 17.00 41.00 -46.50
C ALA A 12 18.03 39.89 -46.24
N ARG A 13 18.11 39.42 -44.99
CA ARG A 13 18.27 38.00 -44.67
C ARG A 13 17.81 37.75 -43.24
N ALA A 14 16.76 36.95 -43.11
CA ALA A 14 16.41 36.26 -41.88
C ALA A 14 17.39 35.10 -41.75
N ASP A 15 18.21 35.09 -40.69
CA ASP A 15 18.98 33.92 -40.29
C ASP A 15 18.62 33.60 -38.84
N SER A 16 17.81 32.54 -38.73
CA SER A 16 17.51 31.79 -37.53
C SER A 16 18.80 31.21 -36.93
N VAL A 17 19.21 31.69 -35.76
CA VAL A 17 20.28 31.08 -34.97
C VAL A 17 19.69 30.03 -34.04
N SER A 18 19.81 28.78 -34.47
CA SER A 18 19.53 27.58 -33.70
C SER A 18 20.54 27.43 -32.56
N LEU A 19 20.10 27.52 -31.31
CA LEU A 19 20.86 27.03 -30.17
C LEU A 19 20.72 25.51 -30.10
N ALA A 20 21.62 24.81 -30.76
CA ALA A 20 21.83 23.39 -30.56
C ALA A 20 22.35 23.16 -29.13
N SER A 21 21.47 22.66 -28.25
CA SER A 21 21.90 22.00 -27.01
C SER A 21 21.95 20.50 -27.27
N SER A 22 23.18 19.97 -27.27
CA SER A 22 23.46 18.53 -27.29
C SER A 22 22.97 17.88 -25.99
N ALA A 23 21.71 17.48 -25.94
CA ALA A 23 21.20 16.53 -24.97
C ALA A 23 21.41 15.12 -25.54
N SER A 24 22.44 14.46 -25.02
CA SER A 24 22.80 13.08 -25.34
C SER A 24 21.72 12.09 -24.91
N CYS A 25 21.45 11.16 -25.82
CA CYS A 25 20.56 10.00 -25.81
C CYS A 25 20.06 9.48 -24.44
N CYS A 26 18.75 9.65 -24.20
CA CYS A 26 17.97 8.60 -23.56
C CYS A 26 17.50 7.68 -24.68
N SER A 27 17.88 6.41 -24.67
CA SER A 27 17.46 5.42 -25.66
C SER A 27 15.94 5.24 -25.62
N LEU A 28 15.22 6.05 -26.40
CA LEU A 28 13.89 5.73 -26.89
C LEU A 28 14.11 4.78 -28.06
N GLY A 29 13.84 3.50 -27.82
CA GLY A 29 13.76 2.53 -28.91
C GLY A 29 12.69 2.99 -29.91
N SER A 30 13.09 3.03 -31.17
CA SER A 30 12.28 2.92 -32.39
C SER A 30 10.82 3.36 -32.28
N LEU A 31 10.55 4.58 -32.71
CA LEU A 31 9.20 5.13 -32.89
C LEU A 31 8.66 4.65 -34.24
N GLU A 32 8.28 3.39 -34.34
CA GLU A 32 7.35 2.90 -35.37
C GLU A 32 6.43 1.84 -34.74
N HIS A 33 5.12 2.12 -34.78
CA HIS A 33 4.03 1.24 -34.37
C HIS A 33 3.97 0.87 -32.86
N ARG A 34 3.11 1.57 -32.11
CA ARG A 34 1.93 0.99 -31.42
C ARG A 34 1.26 2.02 -30.50
N HIS A 35 -0.06 1.94 -30.45
CA HIS A 35 -0.86 2.56 -29.38
C HIS A 35 -0.47 1.90 -28.05
N ASP A 36 0.55 2.42 -27.36
CA ASP A 36 0.86 2.01 -26.00
C ASP A 36 -0.24 2.53 -25.09
N SER A 37 -1.22 1.66 -24.84
CA SER A 37 -2.29 1.89 -23.89
C SER A 37 -1.68 2.30 -22.54
N VAL A 38 -2.19 3.38 -21.94
CA VAL A 38 -1.75 3.95 -20.64
C VAL A 38 -1.63 2.89 -19.54
N THR A 39 -2.37 1.79 -19.68
CA THR A 39 -2.31 0.55 -18.89
C THR A 39 -0.93 -0.10 -18.85
N ASP A 40 -0.19 -0.17 -19.95
CA ASP A 40 1.06 -0.95 -20.04
C ASP A 40 2.22 -0.32 -19.24
N LEU A 41 2.29 1.02 -19.23
CA LEU A 41 3.30 1.74 -18.44
C LEU A 41 3.11 1.55 -16.94
N SER A 42 1.86 1.36 -16.47
CA SER A 42 1.56 1.25 -15.03
C SER A 42 2.14 -0.01 -14.39
N HIS A 43 2.33 -1.07 -15.18
CA HIS A 43 2.86 -2.36 -14.74
C HIS A 43 4.37 -2.48 -14.84
N ARG A 44 5.03 -1.56 -15.56
CA ARG A 44 6.49 -1.53 -15.64
C ARG A 44 7.08 -1.40 -14.25
N THR A 45 8.18 -2.10 -13.98
CA THR A 45 8.85 -2.06 -12.67
C THR A 45 10.06 -1.12 -12.69
N THR A 46 10.36 -0.55 -11.53
CA THR A 46 11.58 0.23 -11.28
C THR A 46 11.95 0.12 -9.81
N THR A 47 13.07 0.74 -9.42
CA THR A 47 13.48 0.78 -8.01
C THR A 47 13.48 2.21 -7.48
N ILE A 48 13.06 2.34 -6.23
CA ILE A 48 13.15 3.58 -5.46
C ILE A 48 13.92 3.31 -4.16
N LYS A 49 14.66 4.31 -3.68
CA LYS A 49 15.27 4.29 -2.35
C LYS A 49 14.42 5.10 -1.40
N VAL A 50 13.97 4.49 -0.31
CA VAL A 50 13.17 5.16 0.72
C VAL A 50 13.94 5.17 2.05
N TYR A 51 14.21 6.36 2.56
CA TYR A 51 14.84 6.56 3.87
C TYR A 51 13.78 6.37 4.96
N ALA A 52 13.93 5.36 5.81
CA ALA A 52 12.90 4.92 6.75
C ALA A 52 13.40 4.89 8.21
N ARG A 53 14.23 5.87 8.58
CA ARG A 53 14.81 5.98 9.93
C ARG A 53 13.76 6.05 11.05
N CYS A 54 12.55 6.53 10.76
CA CYS A 54 11.43 6.55 11.71
C CYS A 54 10.91 5.15 12.10
N LEU A 55 11.24 4.11 11.32
CA LEU A 55 10.93 2.72 11.66
C LEU A 55 12.11 2.04 12.34
N ARG A 56 13.31 2.18 11.78
CA ARG A 56 14.56 1.62 12.31
C ARG A 56 15.71 2.62 12.15
N PRO A 57 16.24 3.20 13.25
CA PRO A 57 17.32 4.18 13.20
C PRO A 57 18.60 3.65 12.53
N ASP A 58 18.90 2.36 12.71
CA ASP A 58 20.10 1.72 12.13
C ASP A 58 20.06 1.55 10.61
N ILE A 59 18.88 1.73 10.00
CA ILE A 59 18.68 1.48 8.58
C ILE A 59 18.55 2.82 7.87
N GLU A 60 19.59 3.18 7.13
CA GLU A 60 19.63 4.45 6.42
C GLU A 60 18.51 4.55 5.38
N TYR A 61 18.42 3.54 4.49
CA TYR A 61 17.37 3.44 3.48
C TYR A 61 17.06 1.98 3.12
N LYS A 62 15.87 1.78 2.56
CA LYS A 62 15.45 0.52 1.92
C LYS A 62 15.22 0.75 0.44
N THR A 63 15.84 -0.08 -0.40
CA THR A 63 15.52 -0.15 -1.83
C THR A 63 14.30 -1.02 -2.05
N LEU A 64 13.30 -0.50 -2.76
CA LEU A 64 12.05 -1.20 -3.09
C LEU A 64 11.94 -1.34 -4.60
N SER A 65 11.55 -2.53 -5.07
CA SER A 65 11.01 -2.71 -6.41
C SER A 65 9.53 -2.31 -6.39
N VAL A 66 9.14 -1.39 -7.26
CA VAL A 66 7.79 -0.81 -7.35
C VAL A 66 7.38 -0.73 -8.81
N THR A 67 6.08 -0.69 -9.09
CA THR A 67 5.58 -0.38 -10.42
C THR A 67 5.41 1.13 -10.59
N TRP A 68 5.22 1.62 -11.82
CA TRP A 68 4.88 3.03 -12.06
C TRP A 68 3.49 3.39 -11.53
N GLY A 69 2.62 2.40 -11.31
CA GLY A 69 1.32 2.56 -10.67
C GLY A 69 1.33 2.52 -9.14
N THR A 70 2.43 2.09 -8.50
CA THR A 70 2.48 1.95 -7.04
C THR A 70 2.27 3.30 -6.36
N ARG A 71 1.25 3.37 -5.49
CA ARG A 71 0.85 4.56 -4.73
C ARG A 71 1.71 4.74 -3.48
N ALA A 72 1.78 5.95 -2.96
CA ALA A 72 2.57 6.27 -1.77
C ALA A 72 2.10 5.47 -0.54
N GLN A 73 0.79 5.34 -0.34
CA GLN A 73 0.20 4.50 0.72
C GLN A 73 0.62 3.01 0.62
N GLU A 74 0.76 2.48 -0.60
CA GLU A 74 1.18 1.09 -0.82
C GLU A 74 2.67 0.91 -0.49
N VAL A 75 3.50 1.93 -0.75
CA VAL A 75 4.90 1.97 -0.32
C VAL A 75 5.01 1.97 1.20
N VAL A 76 4.19 2.76 1.89
CA VAL A 76 4.10 2.78 3.37
C VAL A 76 3.77 1.37 3.89
N ALA A 77 2.69 0.77 3.39
CA ALA A 77 2.27 -0.58 3.80
C ALA A 77 3.37 -1.62 3.56
N THR A 78 4.04 -1.56 2.40
CA THR A 78 5.17 -2.43 2.05
C THR A 78 6.34 -2.29 3.03
N LEU A 79 6.67 -1.06 3.43
CA LEU A 79 7.74 -0.80 4.39
C LEU A 79 7.39 -1.35 5.78
N LEU A 80 6.18 -1.10 6.26
CA LEU A 80 5.73 -1.64 7.55
C LEU A 80 5.78 -3.18 7.57
N GLY A 81 5.32 -3.83 6.50
CA GLY A 81 5.42 -5.28 6.34
C GLY A 81 6.88 -5.78 6.35
N LYS A 82 7.76 -5.16 5.55
CA LYS A 82 9.18 -5.54 5.47
C LYS A 82 9.93 -5.34 6.79
N PHE A 83 9.53 -4.36 7.59
CA PHE A 83 10.11 -4.10 8.92
C PHE A 83 9.34 -4.76 10.06
N ARG A 84 8.32 -5.59 9.77
CA ARG A 84 7.50 -6.31 10.76
C ARG A 84 6.79 -5.37 11.75
N MET A 85 6.41 -4.18 11.32
CA MET A 85 5.77 -3.13 12.11
C MET A 85 4.24 -3.26 12.12
N ARG A 86 3.71 -4.49 12.31
CA ARG A 86 2.27 -4.78 12.20
C ARG A 86 1.41 -4.07 13.25
N HIS A 87 1.99 -3.72 14.39
CA HIS A 87 1.34 -3.04 15.51
C HIS A 87 1.32 -1.50 15.38
N ARG A 88 1.72 -0.98 14.22
CA ARG A 88 1.70 0.45 13.93
C ARG A 88 0.69 0.72 12.82
N ASP A 89 -0.16 1.71 13.04
CA ASP A 89 -1.11 2.17 12.03
C ASP A 89 -0.38 2.73 10.79
N PRO A 90 -0.68 2.24 9.57
CA PRO A 90 -0.18 2.82 8.34
C PRO A 90 -0.45 4.32 8.19
N ARG A 91 -1.58 4.83 8.70
CA ARG A 91 -1.97 6.25 8.62
C ARG A 91 -1.14 7.16 9.51
N LEU A 92 -0.26 6.61 10.34
CA LEU A 92 0.77 7.39 11.03
C LEU A 92 1.90 7.80 10.11
N PHE A 93 2.00 7.25 8.90
CA PHE A 93 3.16 7.45 8.05
C PHE A 93 2.75 8.05 6.73
N TYR A 94 3.61 8.92 6.23
CA TYR A 94 3.49 9.51 4.91
C TYR A 94 4.85 9.55 4.23
N LEU A 95 4.83 9.66 2.91
CA LEU A 95 6.04 9.85 2.12
C LEU A 95 6.29 11.33 1.88
N SER A 96 7.56 11.70 1.93
CA SER A 96 8.04 13.00 1.47
C SER A 96 9.12 12.81 0.42
N MET A 97 9.27 13.79 -0.46
CA MET A 97 10.25 13.82 -1.53
C MET A 97 11.06 15.10 -1.44
N GLU A 98 12.37 14.99 -1.20
CA GLU A 98 13.31 16.09 -1.33
C GLU A 98 13.75 16.19 -2.79
N VAL A 99 13.56 17.36 -3.39
CA VAL A 99 14.00 17.71 -4.75
C VAL A 99 15.03 18.83 -4.68
N ARG A 100 16.13 18.66 -5.41
CA ARG A 100 17.19 19.68 -5.53
C ARG A 100 17.14 20.37 -6.88
N VAL A 101 17.04 21.70 -6.89
CA VAL A 101 17.10 22.52 -8.10
C VAL A 101 18.49 23.14 -8.22
N ARG A 102 19.35 22.52 -9.04
CA ARG A 102 20.76 22.94 -9.20
C ARG A 102 20.92 24.42 -9.55
N ALA A 103 20.07 24.93 -10.45
CA ALA A 103 20.17 26.31 -10.94
C ALA A 103 19.93 27.37 -9.85
N ALA A 104 19.16 27.03 -8.82
CA ALA A 104 18.79 27.96 -7.74
C ALA A 104 19.48 27.63 -6.41
N GLY A 105 20.29 26.57 -6.35
CA GLY A 105 20.84 26.06 -5.08
C GLY A 105 19.78 25.64 -4.06
N LEU A 106 18.51 25.50 -4.47
CA LEU A 106 17.38 25.31 -3.58
C LEU A 106 17.11 23.81 -3.35
N ARG A 107 16.76 23.50 -2.10
CA ARG A 107 16.29 22.19 -1.67
C ARG A 107 14.88 22.34 -1.14
N THR A 108 13.92 21.68 -1.80
CA THR A 108 12.51 21.72 -1.42
C THR A 108 12.06 20.32 -1.01
N THR A 109 11.33 20.23 0.10
CA THR A 109 10.67 18.99 0.53
C THR A 109 9.19 19.07 0.19
N LEU A 110 8.72 18.09 -0.57
CA LEU A 110 7.32 17.93 -0.96
C LEU A 110 6.72 16.79 -0.12
N VAL A 111 5.61 17.06 0.57
CA VAL A 111 4.78 15.99 1.15
C VAL A 111 4.00 15.34 0.01
N LEU A 112 4.00 14.02 -0.04
CA LEU A 112 3.28 13.27 -1.08
C LEU A 112 1.93 12.84 -0.52
N ASP A 113 0.87 13.07 -1.29
CA ASP A 113 -0.45 12.51 -1.02
C ASP A 113 -0.42 10.99 -1.15
N ASP A 114 -1.39 10.31 -0.53
CA ASP A 114 -1.46 8.84 -0.52
C ASP A 114 -1.51 8.22 -1.91
N ASP A 115 -2.13 8.91 -2.87
CA ASP A 115 -2.26 8.47 -4.27
C ASP A 115 -1.12 8.92 -5.18
N ALA A 116 -0.15 9.68 -4.66
CA ALA A 116 1.05 10.04 -5.39
C ALA A 116 1.81 8.77 -5.83
N ARG A 117 2.49 8.85 -6.97
CA ARG A 117 3.18 7.71 -7.59
C ARG A 117 4.69 7.94 -7.56
N PRO A 118 5.43 7.43 -6.54
CA PRO A 118 6.83 7.79 -6.34
C PRO A 118 7.74 7.46 -7.51
N ALA A 119 7.48 6.34 -8.20
CA ALA A 119 8.23 5.94 -9.40
C ALA A 119 8.08 6.94 -10.55
N ALA A 120 6.86 7.41 -10.80
CA ALA A 120 6.58 8.41 -11.83
C ALA A 120 7.23 9.75 -11.47
N LEU A 121 7.08 10.19 -10.22
CA LEU A 121 7.72 11.41 -9.71
C LEU A 121 9.25 11.35 -9.84
N GLN A 122 9.87 10.22 -9.47
CA GLN A 122 11.32 10.03 -9.60
C GLN A 122 11.80 10.19 -11.04
N ALA A 123 11.00 9.76 -12.01
CA ALA A 123 11.36 9.82 -13.43
C ALA A 123 11.30 11.23 -14.03
N CYS A 124 10.52 12.13 -13.43
CA CYS A 124 10.46 13.54 -13.82
C CYS A 124 11.69 14.34 -13.40
N HIS A 125 12.59 13.76 -12.59
CA HIS A 125 13.80 14.42 -12.13
C HIS A 125 15.07 13.69 -12.58
N PRO A 126 16.20 14.41 -12.74
CA PRO A 126 17.48 13.77 -13.04
C PRO A 126 17.84 12.71 -12.00
N LYS A 127 18.51 11.63 -12.44
CA LYS A 127 18.91 10.52 -11.55
C LYS A 127 19.75 11.03 -10.38
N GLY A 128 19.34 10.69 -9.15
CA GLY A 128 20.00 11.09 -7.91
C GLY A 128 19.52 12.41 -7.29
N TYR A 129 18.54 13.08 -7.89
CA TYR A 129 18.00 14.36 -7.40
C TYR A 129 16.72 14.22 -6.57
N SER A 130 16.16 13.02 -6.54
CA SER A 130 14.95 12.66 -5.80
C SER A 130 15.32 11.81 -4.59
N LYS A 131 14.96 12.26 -3.40
CA LYS A 131 15.15 11.50 -2.16
C LYS A 131 13.80 11.31 -1.47
N PHE A 132 13.32 10.07 -1.44
CA PHE A 132 12.09 9.72 -0.73
C PHE A 132 12.39 9.40 0.73
N SER A 133 11.63 9.98 1.66
CA SER A 133 11.75 9.69 3.09
C SER A 133 10.38 9.36 3.65
N LEU A 134 10.30 8.24 4.36
CA LEU A 134 9.14 7.93 5.20
C LEU A 134 9.20 8.83 6.44
N GLN A 135 8.08 9.47 6.75
CA GLN A 135 7.93 10.34 7.91
C GLN A 135 6.78 9.82 8.77
N MET A 136 6.75 10.23 10.03
CA MET A 136 5.70 9.84 10.99
C MET A 136 4.95 11.09 11.45
N LEU A 137 3.64 11.01 11.48
CA LEU A 137 2.73 12.01 12.04
C LEU A 137 2.64 11.86 13.57
N PRO A 138 2.14 12.89 14.28
CA PRO A 138 1.74 12.74 15.67
C PRO A 138 0.74 11.58 15.85
N GLY A 139 0.88 10.88 16.97
CA GLY A 139 0.09 9.71 17.30
C GLY A 139 0.19 9.36 18.77
N GLY A 140 -0.33 8.19 19.12
CA GLY A 140 -0.30 7.72 20.50
C GLY A 140 -0.48 6.23 20.63
N LEU A 141 0.04 5.70 21.73
CA LEU A 141 -0.13 4.30 22.09
C LEU A 141 -1.50 4.11 22.71
N ILE A 142 -2.28 3.17 22.19
CA ILE A 142 -3.52 2.71 22.81
C ILE A 142 -3.33 1.27 23.28
N LYS A 143 -3.83 0.97 24.48
CA LYS A 143 -3.83 -0.37 25.07
C LYS A 143 -5.22 -0.98 24.93
N ILE A 144 -5.31 -2.18 24.38
CA ILE A 144 -6.57 -2.83 24.05
C ILE A 144 -6.54 -4.26 24.57
N TYR A 145 -7.53 -4.61 25.39
CA TYR A 145 -7.76 -5.98 25.85
C TYR A 145 -8.45 -6.77 24.73
N ASP A 146 -7.75 -7.76 24.20
CA ASP A 146 -8.07 -8.42 22.93
C ASP A 146 -8.25 -9.94 23.05
N SER A 147 -8.58 -10.42 24.25
CA SER A 147 -8.85 -11.84 24.53
C SER A 147 -9.97 -12.44 23.65
N ALA A 148 -10.86 -11.61 23.12
CA ALA A 148 -11.89 -12.01 22.16
C ALA A 148 -11.32 -12.43 20.78
N LEU A 149 -10.13 -11.92 20.43
CA LEU A 149 -9.37 -12.26 19.22
C LEU A 149 -8.39 -13.39 19.48
N MET A 150 -7.64 -13.31 20.58
CA MET A 150 -6.64 -14.30 20.98
C MET A 150 -6.76 -14.60 22.47
N SER A 151 -7.29 -15.76 22.84
CA SER A 151 -7.64 -16.09 24.23
C SER A 151 -6.46 -16.06 25.22
N SER A 152 -5.24 -16.28 24.75
CA SER A 152 -4.02 -16.20 25.56
C SER A 152 -3.44 -14.78 25.65
N SER A 153 -3.96 -13.82 24.88
CA SER A 153 -3.54 -12.42 24.94
C SER A 153 -4.22 -11.70 26.09
N GLN A 154 -3.42 -11.05 26.94
CA GLN A 154 -3.97 -10.17 27.98
C GLN A 154 -4.38 -8.83 27.38
N TYR A 155 -3.48 -8.21 26.62
CA TYR A 155 -3.72 -6.96 25.91
C TYR A 155 -2.71 -6.83 24.78
N LYS A 156 -3.04 -5.97 23.81
CA LYS A 156 -2.15 -5.52 22.76
C LYS A 156 -2.05 -4.00 22.78
N CYS A 157 -0.85 -3.50 22.51
CA CYS A 157 -0.63 -2.07 22.35
C CYS A 157 -0.44 -1.76 20.87
N LEU A 158 -1.18 -0.77 20.38
CA LEU A 158 -1.05 -0.26 19.01
C LEU A 158 -0.60 1.18 19.04
N LEU A 159 0.34 1.54 18.17
CA LEU A 159 0.65 2.94 17.91
C LEU A 159 -0.29 3.42 16.80
N THR A 160 -1.16 4.37 17.11
CA THR A 160 -2.25 4.82 16.23
C THR A 160 -2.19 6.31 15.94
N SER A 161 -2.70 6.71 14.78
CA SER A 161 -2.90 8.09 14.39
C SER A 161 -4.05 8.72 15.18
N GLU A 162 -4.08 10.04 15.24
CA GLU A 162 -5.22 10.79 15.79
C GLU A 162 -6.48 10.65 14.94
N ARG A 163 -6.34 10.12 13.72
CA ARG A 163 -7.42 9.91 12.75
C ARG A 163 -7.81 8.44 12.56
N THR A 164 -7.18 7.52 13.28
CA THR A 164 -7.52 6.09 13.19
C THR A 164 -8.89 5.85 13.81
N THR A 165 -9.80 5.26 13.05
CA THR A 165 -11.14 4.94 13.55
C THR A 165 -11.16 3.62 14.34
N ALA A 166 -12.24 3.35 15.08
CA ALA A 166 -12.40 2.12 15.83
C ALA A 166 -12.37 0.87 14.92
N ASP A 167 -13.00 0.93 13.75
CA ASP A 167 -12.95 -0.17 12.76
C ASP A 167 -11.54 -0.39 12.23
N GLU A 168 -10.78 0.69 12.00
CA GLU A 168 -9.40 0.60 11.55
C GLU A 168 -8.48 0.02 12.64
N VAL A 169 -8.71 0.37 13.90
CA VAL A 169 -8.03 -0.25 15.04
C VAL A 169 -8.31 -1.76 15.09
N LEU A 170 -9.55 -2.19 14.88
CA LEU A 170 -9.91 -3.61 14.78
C LEU A 170 -9.21 -4.29 13.59
N ALA A 171 -9.15 -3.64 12.43
CA ALA A 171 -8.45 -4.14 11.25
C ALA A 171 -6.95 -4.36 11.53
N ILE A 172 -6.29 -3.41 12.22
CA ILE A 172 -4.89 -3.52 12.62
C ILE A 172 -4.69 -4.69 13.61
N LEU A 173 -5.58 -4.84 14.60
CA LEU A 173 -5.52 -5.97 15.55
C LEU A 173 -5.64 -7.31 14.83
N LEU A 174 -6.61 -7.46 13.93
CA LEU A 174 -6.81 -8.66 13.13
C LEU A 174 -5.59 -8.97 12.27
N HIS A 175 -5.00 -7.95 11.63
CA HIS A 175 -3.76 -8.09 10.87
C HIS A 175 -2.59 -8.56 11.73
N CYS A 176 -2.49 -8.09 12.97
CA CYS A 176 -1.44 -8.54 13.89
C CYS A 176 -1.53 -10.03 14.24
N TYR A 177 -2.69 -10.66 14.08
CA TYR A 177 -2.93 -12.09 14.33
C TYR A 177 -3.05 -12.92 13.05
N ASP A 178 -2.78 -12.33 11.89
CA ASP A 178 -3.01 -12.97 10.58
C ASP A 178 -4.45 -13.51 10.43
N SER A 179 -5.42 -12.85 11.07
CA SER A 179 -6.83 -13.25 11.02
C SER A 179 -7.46 -12.78 9.71
N THR A 180 -8.21 -13.70 9.06
CA THR A 180 -9.04 -13.39 7.89
C THR A 180 -10.45 -12.99 8.27
N GLU A 181 -10.72 -12.82 9.58
CA GLU A 181 -12.02 -12.38 10.02
C GLU A 181 -12.30 -10.93 9.63
N GLY A 182 -13.57 -10.62 9.35
CA GLY A 182 -13.98 -9.25 9.04
C GLY A 182 -14.21 -8.44 10.30
N VAL A 183 -13.96 -7.12 10.23
CA VAL A 183 -14.10 -6.19 11.36
C VAL A 183 -15.53 -6.15 11.90
N GLU A 184 -16.54 -6.42 11.06
CA GLU A 184 -17.96 -6.44 11.41
C GLU A 184 -18.33 -7.50 12.46
N ARG A 185 -17.45 -8.49 12.68
CA ARG A 185 -17.61 -9.51 13.72
C ARG A 185 -17.16 -9.04 15.09
N PHE A 186 -16.57 -7.86 15.20
CA PHE A 186 -16.05 -7.33 16.44
C PHE A 186 -16.59 -5.94 16.71
N SER A 187 -16.51 -5.53 17.96
CA SER A 187 -16.78 -4.16 18.40
C SER A 187 -15.74 -3.78 19.44
N LEU A 188 -15.30 -2.52 19.42
CA LEU A 188 -14.45 -1.94 20.44
C LEU A 188 -15.33 -1.29 21.52
N TYR A 189 -15.00 -1.54 22.78
CA TYR A 189 -15.69 -0.97 23.93
C TYR A 189 -14.72 -0.14 24.77
N GLU A 190 -15.21 0.98 25.28
CA GLU A 190 -14.63 1.72 26.39
C GLU A 190 -15.28 1.23 27.68
N VAL A 191 -14.46 0.89 28.68
CA VAL A 191 -14.92 0.25 29.91
C VAL A 191 -14.24 0.92 31.11
N SER A 192 -15.03 1.31 32.12
CA SER A 192 -14.54 1.73 33.43
C SER A 192 -15.15 0.83 34.50
N PRO A 193 -14.37 -0.13 35.05
CA PRO A 193 -14.83 -1.01 36.12
C PRO A 193 -15.31 -0.27 37.36
N SER A 194 -14.57 0.76 37.79
CA SER A 194 -14.88 1.54 39.00
C SER A 194 -16.23 2.27 38.94
N GLN A 195 -16.67 2.63 37.73
CA GLN A 195 -17.94 3.32 37.49
C GLN A 195 -19.04 2.39 36.98
N GLU A 196 -18.79 1.07 36.89
CA GLU A 196 -19.65 0.08 36.23
C GLU A 196 -20.09 0.53 34.82
N TYR A 197 -19.25 1.31 34.14
CA TYR A 197 -19.56 1.93 32.86
C TYR A 197 -18.96 1.11 31.72
N GLU A 198 -19.78 0.89 30.69
CA GLU A 198 -19.35 0.30 29.43
C GLU A 198 -20.10 0.91 28.26
N ARG A 199 -19.35 1.35 27.25
CA ARG A 199 -19.89 1.90 26.02
C ARG A 199 -19.25 1.25 24.81
N LYS A 200 -20.08 0.83 23.84
CA LYS A 200 -19.61 0.47 22.51
C LYS A 200 -19.20 1.73 21.76
N LEU A 201 -17.98 1.76 21.21
CA LEU A 201 -17.56 2.82 20.32
C LEU A 201 -18.27 2.67 18.95
N HIS A 202 -18.62 3.81 18.35
CA HIS A 202 -19.05 3.85 16.96
C HIS A 202 -17.87 3.46 16.04
N PRO A 203 -18.10 2.79 14.90
CA PRO A 203 -17.04 2.48 13.92
C PRO A 203 -16.13 3.66 13.57
N ASP A 204 -16.71 4.87 13.51
CA ASP A 204 -16.02 6.13 13.18
C ASP A 204 -15.45 6.87 14.40
N ASP A 205 -15.69 6.40 15.63
CA ASP A 205 -15.07 7.01 16.81
C ASP A 205 -13.55 6.84 16.71
N LEU A 206 -12.81 7.83 17.22
CA LEU A 206 -11.35 7.89 17.15
C LEU A 206 -10.76 7.42 18.49
N PRO A 207 -10.29 6.18 18.65
CA PRO A 207 -9.97 5.61 19.97
C PRO A 207 -8.85 6.37 20.69
N LEU A 208 -7.86 6.88 19.95
CA LEU A 208 -6.82 7.72 20.57
C LEU A 208 -7.40 9.01 21.17
N MET A 209 -8.40 9.60 20.53
CA MET A 209 -9.05 10.80 21.07
C MET A 209 -9.96 10.49 22.26
N VAL A 210 -10.66 9.35 22.22
CA VAL A 210 -11.42 8.84 23.37
C VAL A 210 -10.49 8.63 24.56
N GLN A 211 -9.35 7.97 24.37
CA GLN A 211 -8.35 7.75 25.43
C GLN A 211 -7.85 9.06 26.06
N ARG A 212 -7.61 10.08 25.24
CA ARG A 212 -7.14 11.39 25.70
C ARG A 212 -8.21 12.19 26.45
N SER A 213 -9.49 11.85 26.28
CA SER A 213 -10.60 12.49 26.98
C SER A 213 -10.85 11.92 28.38
N TRP A 214 -10.23 10.78 28.70
CA TRP A 214 -10.34 10.16 30.02
C TRP A 214 -9.74 11.04 31.12
N ALA A 215 -10.36 11.00 32.30
CA ALA A 215 -9.80 11.61 33.48
C ALA A 215 -8.47 10.93 33.86
N SER A 216 -7.52 11.69 34.39
CA SER A 216 -6.17 11.20 34.70
C SER A 216 -6.14 10.08 35.75
N ASP A 217 -7.17 9.99 36.58
CA ASP A 217 -7.39 8.98 37.62
C ASP A 217 -8.36 7.87 37.19
N SER A 218 -8.83 7.87 35.94
CA SER A 218 -9.75 6.85 35.46
C SER A 218 -9.07 5.49 35.28
N ASP A 219 -9.84 4.43 35.50
CA ASP A 219 -9.49 3.04 35.16
C ASP A 219 -10.05 2.61 33.80
N CYS A 220 -10.36 3.61 32.95
CA CYS A 220 -10.87 3.39 31.61
C CYS A 220 -9.88 2.59 30.76
N HIS A 221 -10.40 1.64 29.99
CA HIS A 221 -9.61 0.88 29.02
C HIS A 221 -10.45 0.44 27.82
N PHE A 222 -9.76 0.11 26.72
CA PHE A 222 -10.41 -0.49 25.56
C PHE A 222 -10.48 -2.01 25.68
N ARG A 223 -11.60 -2.58 25.23
CA ARG A 223 -11.80 -4.04 25.17
C ARG A 223 -12.49 -4.43 23.87
N VAL A 224 -11.98 -5.45 23.20
CA VAL A 224 -12.63 -6.06 22.03
C VAL A 224 -13.68 -7.08 22.48
N ARG A 225 -14.83 -7.08 21.83
CA ARG A 225 -15.85 -8.14 21.98
C ARG A 225 -16.29 -8.67 20.63
N ARG A 226 -16.68 -9.94 20.60
CA ARG A 226 -17.32 -10.56 19.43
C ARG A 226 -18.78 -10.15 19.35
N ASN A 227 -19.24 -9.81 18.15
CA ASN A 227 -20.63 -9.54 17.86
C ASN A 227 -21.38 -10.86 17.71
N PRO A 228 -22.54 -11.05 18.37
CA PRO A 228 -23.35 -12.25 18.18
C PRO A 228 -23.90 -12.31 16.74
N ARG A 229 -23.32 -13.22 15.95
CA ARG A 229 -23.71 -13.64 14.57
C ARG A 229 -24.16 -12.49 13.65
N ALA A 230 -23.20 -11.87 12.95
CA ALA A 230 -23.49 -11.34 11.62
C ALA A 230 -24.01 -12.52 10.76
N PRO A 231 -25.19 -12.43 10.11
CA PRO A 231 -25.63 -13.44 9.16
C PRO A 231 -24.52 -13.69 8.12
N PRO A 232 -24.27 -14.95 7.71
CA PRO A 232 -23.32 -15.21 6.63
C PRO A 232 -23.71 -14.35 5.42
N LEU A 233 -22.72 -13.68 4.83
CA LEU A 233 -22.92 -12.94 3.58
C LEU A 233 -23.60 -13.88 2.58
N PRO A 234 -24.69 -13.44 1.90
CA PRO A 234 -25.34 -14.29 0.91
C PRO A 234 -24.31 -14.75 -0.13
N PRO A 235 -24.39 -16.01 -0.62
CA PRO A 235 -23.53 -16.47 -1.69
C PRO A 235 -23.58 -15.46 -2.82
N ARG A 236 -22.42 -14.98 -3.28
CA ARG A 236 -22.32 -14.11 -4.44
C ARG A 236 -22.99 -14.88 -5.59
N ALA A 237 -24.21 -14.47 -5.96
CA ALA A 237 -24.88 -15.03 -7.12
C ALA A 237 -23.94 -14.80 -8.30
N LEU A 238 -23.41 -15.90 -8.85
CA LEU A 238 -22.74 -15.83 -10.13
C LEU A 238 -23.73 -15.16 -11.08
N PRO A 239 -23.32 -14.14 -11.85
CA PRO A 239 -24.17 -13.61 -12.90
C PRO A 239 -24.64 -14.80 -13.75
N PRO A 240 -25.93 -14.82 -14.16
CA PRO A 240 -26.42 -15.87 -15.07
C PRO A 240 -25.45 -15.97 -16.24
N PRO A 241 -25.12 -17.19 -16.73
CA PRO A 241 -24.33 -17.31 -17.94
C PRO A 241 -25.01 -16.49 -19.02
N GLU A 242 -24.31 -15.49 -19.56
CA GLU A 242 -24.77 -14.77 -20.73
C GLU A 242 -25.11 -15.82 -21.79
N ARG A 243 -26.36 -15.82 -22.25
CA ARG A 243 -26.76 -16.62 -23.41
C ARG A 243 -25.99 -16.06 -24.59
N VAL A 244 -24.86 -16.68 -24.91
CA VAL A 244 -24.19 -16.47 -26.18
C VAL A 244 -25.20 -16.87 -27.25
N ALA A 245 -25.62 -15.92 -28.08
CA ALA A 245 -26.40 -16.22 -29.26
C ALA A 245 -25.57 -17.19 -30.12
N VAL A 246 -26.10 -18.40 -30.31
CA VAL A 246 -25.51 -19.40 -31.19
C VAL A 246 -25.78 -18.91 -32.61
N ASP A 247 -24.73 -18.52 -33.31
CA ASP A 247 -24.76 -18.40 -34.77
C ASP A 247 -24.84 -19.83 -35.32
N ASP A 248 -25.94 -20.15 -35.99
CA ASP A 248 -26.18 -21.43 -36.65
C ASP A 248 -25.30 -21.50 -37.91
N ASP A 249 -24.04 -21.93 -37.79
CA ASP A 249 -23.25 -22.44 -38.92
C ASP A 249 -21.97 -23.15 -38.45
N GLU A 250 -22.06 -24.47 -38.16
CA GLU A 250 -21.05 -25.51 -38.45
C GLU A 250 -21.27 -26.77 -37.57
N PRO A 251 -22.02 -27.78 -38.03
CA PRO A 251 -22.09 -29.09 -37.38
C PRO A 251 -21.31 -30.16 -38.16
N GLU A 252 -20.09 -29.90 -38.64
CA GLU A 252 -19.27 -30.96 -39.28
C GLU A 252 -17.86 -31.14 -38.71
N ARG A 253 -17.42 -30.30 -37.76
CA ARG A 253 -16.05 -30.41 -37.20
C ARG A 253 -15.94 -31.13 -35.86
N ALA A 254 -17.07 -31.41 -35.19
CA ALA A 254 -17.09 -32.00 -33.84
C ALA A 254 -17.24 -33.53 -33.82
N LEU A 255 -17.52 -34.19 -34.95
CA LEU A 255 -17.76 -35.64 -34.99
C LEU A 255 -16.50 -36.48 -35.29
N SER A 256 -15.34 -35.86 -35.47
CA SER A 256 -14.08 -36.59 -35.71
C SER A 256 -13.30 -36.92 -34.43
N ALA A 257 -13.72 -36.43 -33.26
CA ALA A 257 -12.95 -36.54 -32.01
C ALA A 257 -13.33 -37.71 -31.10
N LEU A 258 -14.32 -38.53 -31.46
CA LEU A 258 -14.77 -39.66 -30.65
C LEU A 258 -14.71 -40.97 -31.42
N SER A 259 -13.49 -41.42 -31.73
CA SER A 259 -13.25 -42.82 -32.06
C SER A 259 -11.79 -43.17 -31.78
N LEU A 260 -11.53 -43.80 -30.63
CA LEU A 260 -10.55 -44.88 -30.44
C LEU A 260 -10.50 -45.27 -28.94
N GLU A 261 -11.20 -46.37 -28.67
CA GLU A 261 -10.77 -47.54 -27.89
C GLU A 261 -10.18 -47.35 -26.48
N ALA A 262 -10.88 -48.00 -25.57
CA ALA A 262 -10.41 -48.35 -24.24
C ALA A 262 -9.28 -49.37 -24.31
N GLU A 263 -8.16 -49.08 -23.65
CA GLU A 263 -7.35 -50.10 -22.98
C GLU A 263 -6.54 -49.46 -21.83
N GLY A 264 -6.16 -50.31 -20.87
CA GLY A 264 -5.96 -49.96 -19.48
C GLY A 264 -4.68 -49.22 -19.09
N GLU A 265 -4.73 -48.58 -17.92
CA GLU A 265 -3.78 -48.80 -16.82
C GLU A 265 -4.18 -47.98 -15.59
N LYS A 266 -4.42 -48.66 -14.47
CA LYS A 266 -4.59 -48.03 -13.15
C LYS A 266 -3.25 -47.45 -12.67
N ARG A 267 -2.91 -46.21 -13.06
CA ARG A 267 -1.85 -45.45 -12.38
C ARG A 267 -2.45 -44.64 -11.24
N ARG A 268 -2.22 -45.13 -10.00
CA ARG A 268 -2.46 -44.39 -8.76
C ARG A 268 -1.66 -43.08 -8.81
N TYR A 269 -2.35 -41.95 -8.83
CA TYR A 269 -1.76 -40.64 -8.65
C TYR A 269 -1.23 -40.54 -7.21
N SER A 270 0.09 -40.37 -7.07
CA SER A 270 0.76 -40.10 -5.80
C SER A 270 1.23 -38.64 -5.81
N PRO A 271 0.81 -37.79 -4.84
CA PRO A 271 1.30 -36.41 -4.78
C PRO A 271 2.80 -36.38 -4.48
N VAL A 272 3.58 -35.82 -5.41
CA VAL A 272 4.99 -35.51 -5.23
C VAL A 272 5.13 -34.18 -4.47
N TYR A 273 4.72 -34.15 -3.21
CA TYR A 273 5.16 -33.14 -2.24
C TYR A 273 5.13 -33.74 -0.83
N LYS A 274 6.31 -34.15 -0.33
CA LYS A 274 6.52 -34.48 1.07
C LYS A 274 6.64 -33.18 1.86
N PHE A 275 5.63 -32.86 2.68
CA PHE A 275 5.78 -31.87 3.75
C PHE A 275 6.84 -32.37 4.73
N PRO A 276 7.85 -31.57 5.10
CA PRO A 276 8.65 -31.84 6.29
C PRO A 276 7.73 -31.73 7.50
N SER A 277 7.67 -32.82 8.28
CA SER A 277 6.99 -32.86 9.58
C SER A 277 7.51 -31.72 10.46
N ILE A 278 6.59 -30.90 10.99
CA ILE A 278 6.89 -29.92 12.04
C ILE A 278 7.35 -30.71 13.27
N SER A 279 8.66 -30.70 13.50
CA SER A 279 9.26 -31.08 14.77
C SER A 279 9.10 -29.92 15.76
N TYR A 280 8.54 -30.24 16.92
CA TYR A 280 8.45 -29.40 18.11
C TYR A 280 9.77 -28.66 18.38
N CYS A 281 9.76 -27.33 18.33
CA CYS A 281 10.76 -26.52 19.03
C CYS A 281 10.32 -26.38 20.48
N ARG A 282 10.89 -27.25 21.33
CA ARG A 282 11.03 -27.04 22.77
C ARG A 282 11.96 -25.85 23.01
N GLU A 283 11.56 -25.01 23.97
CA GLU A 283 12.40 -24.19 24.85
C GLU A 283 13.44 -23.26 24.21
N THR A 284 13.11 -21.97 24.15
CA THR A 284 14.08 -20.93 24.52
C THR A 284 13.42 -19.92 25.47
N LYS A 285 14.21 -19.57 26.49
CA LYS A 285 13.83 -18.87 27.71
C LYS A 285 13.36 -17.45 27.45
N ASN A 286 12.38 -17.05 28.26
CA ASN A 286 12.08 -15.66 28.58
C ASN A 286 13.33 -14.99 29.13
N ASP A 287 13.78 -13.90 28.52
CA ASP A 287 14.55 -12.87 29.20
C ASP A 287 13.92 -11.51 28.86
N TYR A 288 13.00 -11.10 29.75
CA TYR A 288 12.67 -9.70 29.95
C TYR A 288 13.86 -9.06 30.67
N LEU A 289 14.51 -8.07 30.06
CA LEU A 289 15.32 -7.12 30.82
C LEU A 289 15.16 -5.70 30.27
N TYR A 290 14.52 -4.89 31.12
CA TYR A 290 14.68 -3.45 31.31
C TYR A 290 15.93 -2.84 30.67
N ILE A 291 15.74 -1.81 29.82
CA ILE A 291 16.13 -0.40 30.05
C ILE A 291 15.18 0.49 29.24
#